data_AF-A0A7X7VGJ1-F1
#
_entry.id   AF-A0A7X7VGJ1-F1
#
_cell.length_a   1.000
_cell.length_b   1.000
_cell.length_c   1.000
_cell.angle_alpha   90.00
_cell.angle_beta   90.00
_cell.angle_gamma   90.00
#
_symmetry.space_group_name_H-M   'P 1'
#
loop_
_entity.id
_entity.type
_entity.pdbx_description
1 polymer ?
#
loop_
_entity_poly.entity_id
_entity_poly.type
_entity_poly.pdbx_seq_one_letter_code
_entity_poly.pdbx_strand_id
1 'polypeptide(L)'
;MRSGPVQYRFSGDIVSLCSELHLYILEERDQSPLLYNEIPRNIRKRFLDALDEIKKKTRTASDPDQFERLQMEADSLKSSWAELIQIRRDKILDKAIIEIDGEKKPDLSGILPWEEEPYQKMVWALSRLVASYEAVE
;
A
#
# COMPACT_ATOMS: atom_id res chain seq x y z
N MET A 1 -33.55 -3.67 3.23
CA MET A 1 -32.86 -3.91 4.51
C MET A 1 -31.46 -3.34 4.36
N ARG A 2 -31.05 -2.39 5.22
CA ARG A 2 -29.74 -1.74 5.16
C ARG A 2 -28.73 -2.62 5.90
N SER A 3 -27.79 -3.21 5.18
CA SER A 3 -26.63 -3.89 5.74
C SER A 3 -25.71 -2.83 6.36
N GLY A 4 -25.60 -2.84 7.69
CA GLY A 4 -24.64 -1.98 8.40
C GLY A 4 -23.20 -2.44 8.16
N PRO A 5 -22.20 -1.60 8.50
CA PRO A 5 -20.80 -1.95 8.36
C PRO A 5 -20.49 -3.18 9.23
N VAL A 6 -19.89 -4.19 8.61
CA VAL A 6 -19.43 -5.40 9.29
C VAL A 6 -18.29 -5.01 10.22
N GLN A 7 -18.60 -4.88 11.52
CA GLN A 7 -17.59 -4.68 12.55
C GLN A 7 -16.89 -6.00 12.83
N TYR A 8 -15.72 -6.19 12.23
CA TYR A 8 -14.87 -7.30 12.61
C TYR A 8 -14.19 -7.00 13.97
N ARG A 9 -14.76 -7.53 15.05
CA ARG A 9 -14.06 -7.64 16.34
C ARG A 9 -13.24 -8.93 16.34
N PHE A 10 -11.94 -8.83 16.12
CA PHE A 10 -11.06 -9.98 16.23
C PHE A 10 -10.51 -10.09 17.65
N SER A 11 -11.03 -11.07 18.39
CA SER A 11 -10.43 -11.62 19.60
C SER A 11 -9.07 -12.22 19.27
N GLY A 12 -8.09 -12.01 20.15
CA GLY A 12 -6.69 -12.38 19.94
C GLY A 12 -6.46 -13.80 19.43
N ASP A 13 -5.93 -13.87 18.22
CA ASP A 13 -4.86 -14.77 17.78
C ASP A 13 -4.31 -14.18 16.48
N ILE A 14 -3.00 -14.31 16.29
CA ILE A 14 -2.17 -13.57 15.33
C ILE A 14 -2.68 -13.79 13.89
N VAL A 15 -3.42 -12.84 13.34
CA VAL A 15 -3.58 -12.74 11.87
C VAL A 15 -2.18 -12.44 11.33
N SER A 16 -1.64 -13.34 10.50
CA SER A 16 -0.35 -13.09 9.84
C SER A 16 -0.45 -11.78 9.05
N LEU A 17 0.57 -10.93 9.15
CA LEU A 17 0.61 -9.66 8.41
C LEU A 17 0.33 -9.85 6.91
N CYS A 18 0.71 -11.01 6.34
CA CYS A 18 0.40 -11.36 4.96
C CYS A 18 -1.12 -11.40 4.69
N SER A 19 -1.91 -11.97 5.60
CA SER A 19 -3.37 -12.01 5.49
C SER A 19 -3.98 -10.62 5.62
N GLU A 20 -3.45 -9.77 6.52
CA GLU A 20 -3.89 -8.37 6.59
C GLU A 20 -3.59 -7.61 5.30
N LEU A 21 -2.39 -7.77 4.73
CA LEU A 21 -2.04 -7.16 3.44
C LEU A 21 -2.98 -7.62 2.33
N HIS A 22 -3.36 -8.91 2.31
CA HIS A 22 -4.32 -9.41 1.33
C HIS A 22 -5.69 -8.76 1.46
N LEU A 23 -6.17 -8.55 2.69
CA LEU A 23 -7.42 -7.80 2.93
C LEU A 23 -7.28 -6.36 2.42
N TYR A 24 -6.19 -5.66 2.74
CA TYR A 24 -5.99 -4.29 2.23
C TYR A 24 -5.92 -4.23 0.70
N ILE A 25 -5.35 -5.24 0.04
CA ILE A 25 -5.35 -5.33 -1.44
C ILE A 25 -6.78 -5.45 -1.98
N LEU A 26 -7.62 -6.27 -1.35
CA LEU A 26 -9.01 -6.43 -1.76
C LEU A 26 -9.81 -5.14 -1.55
N GLU A 27 -9.67 -4.50 -0.39
CA GLU A 27 -10.32 -3.22 -0.08
C GLU A 27 -9.85 -2.11 -1.03
N GLU A 28 -8.55 -2.06 -1.35
CA GLU A 28 -8.05 -1.17 -2.38
C GLU A 28 -8.69 -1.44 -3.73
N ARG A 29 -8.83 -2.69 -4.16
CA ARG A 29 -9.46 -2.97 -5.45
C ARG A 29 -10.94 -2.56 -5.49
N ASP A 30 -11.66 -2.78 -4.40
CA ASP A 30 -13.09 -2.47 -4.31
C ASP A 30 -13.37 -0.96 -4.32
N GLN A 31 -12.54 -0.17 -3.62
CA GLN A 31 -12.76 1.27 -3.47
C GLN A 31 -12.30 2.12 -4.67
N SER A 32 -12.08 1.55 -5.84
CA SER A 32 -11.66 2.31 -7.03
C SER A 32 -12.70 3.37 -7.42
N PRO A 33 -12.33 4.65 -7.64
CA PRO A 33 -10.97 5.21 -7.75
C PRO A 33 -10.40 5.83 -6.45
N LEU A 34 -11.07 5.68 -5.31
CA LEU A 34 -10.63 6.21 -4.02
C LEU A 34 -9.53 5.32 -3.40
N LEU A 35 -8.71 5.91 -2.51
CA LEU A 35 -7.75 5.13 -1.72
C LEU A 35 -8.45 4.57 -0.49
N TYR A 36 -8.13 3.34 -0.12
CA TYR A 36 -8.64 2.80 1.14
C TYR A 36 -8.03 3.56 2.32
N ASN A 37 -8.88 4.03 3.23
CA ASN A 37 -8.49 4.96 4.30
C ASN A 37 -8.29 4.30 5.68
N GLU A 38 -8.59 3.01 5.83
CA GLU A 38 -8.41 2.30 7.10
C GLU A 38 -7.07 1.54 7.21
N ILE A 39 -6.16 1.71 6.24
CA ILE A 39 -4.82 1.12 6.34
C ILE A 39 -4.06 1.75 7.53
N PRO A 40 -3.53 0.96 8.47
CA PRO A 40 -2.79 1.48 9.60
C PRO A 40 -1.58 2.32 9.18
N ARG A 41 -1.40 3.50 9.78
CA ARG A 41 -0.27 4.42 9.49
C ARG A 41 1.10 3.78 9.69
N ASN A 42 1.20 2.79 10.57
CA ASN A 42 2.43 2.06 10.87
C ASN A 42 2.63 0.80 10.01
N ILE A 43 1.80 0.52 9.00
CA ILE A 43 1.86 -0.72 8.20
C ILE A 43 3.23 -0.95 7.56
N ARG A 44 3.88 0.12 7.08
CA ARG A 44 5.23 0.06 6.51
C ARG A 44 6.27 -0.39 7.53
N LYS A 45 6.16 0.09 8.77
CA LYS A 45 7.04 -0.35 9.85
C LYS A 45 6.78 -1.82 10.20
N ARG A 46 5.51 -2.21 10.35
CA ARG A 46 5.12 -3.61 10.62
C ARG A 46 5.64 -4.57 9.56
N PHE A 47 5.59 -4.18 8.28
CA PHE A 47 6.16 -4.96 7.17
C PHE A 47 7.68 -5.13 7.29
N LEU A 48 8.41 -4.04 7.57
CA LEU A 48 9.86 -4.10 7.74
C LEU A 48 10.26 -4.94 8.97
N ASP A 49 9.56 -4.78 10.08
CA ASP A 49 9.79 -5.53 11.31
C ASP A 49 9.54 -7.04 11.07
N ALA A 50 8.45 -7.41 10.40
CA ALA A 50 8.14 -8.79 10.05
C ALA A 50 9.20 -9.42 9.14
N LEU A 51 9.70 -8.70 8.13
CA LEU A 51 10.78 -9.19 7.28
C LEU A 51 12.10 -9.38 8.05
N ASP A 52 12.41 -8.49 8.99
CA ASP A 52 13.61 -8.61 9.82
C ASP A 52 13.50 -9.81 10.78
N GLU A 53 12.31 -10.06 11.35
CA GLU A 53 12.04 -11.25 12.14
C GLU A 53 12.23 -12.54 11.36
N ILE A 54 11.66 -12.63 10.15
CA ILE A 54 11.84 -13.80 9.29
C ILE A 54 13.33 -13.98 8.98
N LYS A 55 14.05 -12.91 8.61
CA LYS A 55 15.49 -12.96 8.33
C LYS A 55 16.31 -13.45 9.53
N LYS A 56 15.96 -13.04 10.76
CA LYS A 56 16.59 -13.51 12.00
C LYS A 56 16.34 -15.01 12.22
N LYS A 57 15.10 -15.47 12.01
CA LYS A 57 14.73 -16.89 12.10
C LYS A 57 15.48 -17.72 11.05
N THR A 58 15.54 -17.25 9.80
CA THR A 58 16.24 -17.93 8.70
C THR A 58 17.73 -18.12 8.98
N ARG A 59 18.40 -17.15 9.64
CA ARG A 59 19.83 -17.26 10.02
C ARG A 59 20.12 -18.33 11.07
N THR A 60 19.12 -18.69 11.86
CA THR A 60 19.25 -19.63 12.98
C THR A 60 18.59 -20.98 12.69
N ALA A 61 17.92 -21.12 11.54
CA ALA A 61 17.31 -22.36 11.09
C ALA A 61 18.41 -23.37 10.72
N SER A 62 18.45 -24.48 11.46
CA SER A 62 19.32 -25.62 11.17
C SER A 62 18.64 -26.70 10.31
N ASP A 63 17.31 -26.68 10.25
CA ASP A 63 16.48 -27.60 9.47
C ASP A 63 16.19 -27.03 8.07
N PRO A 64 16.55 -27.75 6.98
CA PRO A 64 16.24 -27.32 5.61
C PRO A 64 14.76 -27.05 5.36
N ASP A 65 13.85 -27.86 5.93
CA ASP A 65 12.41 -27.70 5.74
C ASP A 65 11.91 -26.42 6.41
N GLN A 66 12.43 -26.13 7.61
CA GLN A 66 12.16 -24.87 8.31
C GLN A 66 12.69 -23.66 7.52
N PHE A 67 13.87 -23.78 6.93
CA PHE A 67 14.47 -22.73 6.11
C PHE A 67 13.61 -22.43 4.88
N GLU A 68 13.17 -23.46 4.15
CA GLU A 68 12.30 -23.31 2.98
C GLU A 68 10.97 -22.65 3.35
N ARG A 69 10.32 -23.08 4.44
CA ARG A 69 9.07 -22.46 4.92
C ARG A 69 9.23 -20.97 5.21
N LEU A 70 10.31 -20.58 5.88
CA LEU A 70 10.61 -19.18 6.20
C LEU A 70 10.88 -18.35 4.93
N GLN A 71 11.51 -18.93 3.92
CA GLN A 71 11.69 -18.28 2.62
C GLN A 71 10.37 -18.05 1.91
N MET A 72 9.50 -19.08 1.84
CA MET A 72 8.18 -18.97 1.24
C MET A 72 7.31 -17.92 1.95
N GLU A 73 7.39 -17.83 3.28
CA GLU A 73 6.70 -16.81 4.07
C GLU A 73 7.21 -15.40 3.74
N ALA A 74 8.53 -15.21 3.67
CA ALA A 74 9.13 -13.92 3.30
C ALA A 74 8.71 -13.49 1.89
N ASP A 75 8.68 -14.41 0.94
CA ASP A 75 8.36 -14.09 -0.45
C ASP A 75 6.86 -13.79 -0.62
N SER A 76 6.00 -14.51 0.10
CA SER A 76 4.55 -14.20 0.16
C SER A 76 4.31 -12.80 0.74
N LEU A 77 5.02 -12.45 1.81
CA LEU A 77 4.92 -11.13 2.45
C LEU A 77 5.41 -10.01 1.52
N LYS A 78 6.56 -10.20 0.85
CA LYS A 78 7.09 -9.24 -0.12
C LYS A 78 6.15 -9.07 -1.31
N SER A 79 5.59 -10.15 -1.83
CA SER A 79 4.70 -10.11 -2.98
C SER A 79 3.43 -9.34 -2.65
N SER A 80 2.80 -9.64 -1.51
CA SER A 80 1.60 -8.93 -1.06
C SER A 80 1.88 -7.45 -0.82
N TRP A 81 3.02 -7.13 -0.21
CA TRP A 81 3.43 -5.74 -0.03
C TRP A 81 3.65 -5.01 -1.36
N ALA A 82 4.33 -5.63 -2.31
CA ALA A 82 4.58 -5.04 -3.62
C ALA A 82 3.28 -4.77 -4.37
N GLU A 83 2.33 -5.71 -4.34
CA GLU A 83 1.01 -5.55 -4.96
C GLU A 83 0.20 -4.41 -4.34
N LEU A 84 0.14 -4.33 -3.01
CA LEU A 84 -0.54 -3.24 -2.30
C LEU A 84 0.07 -1.87 -2.69
N ILE A 85 1.40 -1.78 -2.69
CA ILE A 85 2.10 -0.54 -3.03
C ILE A 85 1.87 -0.16 -4.49
N GLN A 86 1.83 -1.11 -5.41
CA GLN A 86 1.57 -0.85 -6.81
C GLN A 86 0.16 -0.26 -7.00
N ILE A 87 -0.88 -0.92 -6.48
CA ILE A 87 -2.26 -0.45 -6.60
C ILE A 87 -2.39 0.97 -6.05
N ARG A 88 -1.82 1.22 -4.88
CA ARG A 88 -1.88 2.54 -4.24
C ARG A 88 -1.12 3.59 -5.05
N ARG A 89 0.05 3.27 -5.60
CA ARG A 89 0.82 4.18 -6.45
C ARG A 89 0.05 4.58 -7.71
N ASP A 90 -0.61 3.63 -8.36
CA ASP A 90 -1.39 3.90 -9.57
C ASP A 90 -2.53 4.88 -9.26
N LYS A 91 -3.26 4.67 -8.15
CA LYS A 91 -4.30 5.60 -7.70
C LYS A 91 -3.76 6.97 -7.27
N ILE A 92 -2.60 7.02 -6.62
CA ILE A 92 -1.94 8.27 -6.24
C ILE A 92 -1.53 9.05 -7.50
N LEU A 93 -1.07 8.35 -8.54
CA LEU A 93 -0.77 8.96 -9.84
C LEU A 93 -2.03 9.54 -10.49
N ASP A 94 -3.15 8.81 -10.48
CA ASP A 94 -4.43 9.33 -10.98
C ASP A 94 -4.86 10.61 -10.25
N LYS A 95 -4.71 10.63 -8.92
CA LYS A 95 -4.97 11.83 -8.10
C LYS A 95 -4.05 12.98 -8.46
N ALA A 96 -2.77 12.71 -8.73
CA ALA A 96 -1.83 13.73 -9.16
C ALA A 96 -2.21 14.29 -10.55
N ILE A 97 -2.65 13.46 -11.48
CA ILE A 97 -3.16 13.89 -12.79
C ILE A 97 -4.38 14.81 -12.61
N ILE A 98 -5.33 14.44 -11.75
CA ILE A 98 -6.50 15.25 -11.43
C ILE A 98 -6.12 16.62 -10.83
N GLU A 99 -5.12 16.67 -9.94
CA GLU A 99 -4.61 17.94 -9.39
C GLU A 99 -4.09 18.86 -10.50
N ILE A 100 -3.38 18.31 -11.49
CA ILE A 100 -2.79 19.07 -12.60
C ILE A 100 -3.84 19.57 -13.59
N ASP A 101 -4.86 18.75 -13.87
CA ASP A 101 -5.97 19.11 -14.77
C ASP A 101 -6.75 20.34 -14.25
N GLY A 102 -6.79 20.55 -12.94
CA GLY A 102 -7.28 21.79 -12.32
C GLY A 102 -8.80 21.96 -12.34
N GLU A 103 -9.55 21.09 -13.04
CA GLU A 103 -11.03 21.12 -13.05
C GLU A 103 -11.63 20.76 -11.69
N LYS A 104 -10.97 19.88 -10.92
CA LYS A 104 -11.43 19.37 -9.63
C LYS A 104 -10.26 19.11 -8.68
N LYS A 105 -10.46 19.39 -7.38
CA LYS A 105 -9.49 18.96 -6.35
C LYS A 105 -9.58 17.45 -6.15
N PRO A 106 -8.45 16.71 -6.17
CA PRO A 106 -8.45 15.28 -5.90
C PRO A 106 -8.81 15.00 -4.44
N ASP A 107 -9.50 13.90 -4.21
CA ASP A 107 -9.68 13.38 -2.87
C ASP A 107 -8.39 12.71 -2.41
N LEU A 108 -7.73 13.30 -1.42
CA LEU A 108 -6.50 12.78 -0.80
C LEU A 108 -6.78 11.95 0.46
N SER A 109 -8.05 11.68 0.76
CA SER A 109 -8.43 10.78 1.84
C SER A 109 -7.80 9.40 1.59
N GLY A 110 -7.22 8.86 2.67
CA GLY A 110 -6.52 7.59 2.63
C GLY A 110 -5.06 7.65 2.19
N ILE A 111 -4.50 8.79 1.74
CA ILE A 111 -3.04 8.92 1.59
C ILE A 111 -2.36 8.71 2.95
N LEU A 112 -1.35 7.85 2.98
CA LEU A 112 -0.57 7.60 4.18
C LEU A 112 0.52 8.68 4.33
N PRO A 113 0.98 9.00 5.55
CA PRO A 113 1.94 10.09 5.76
C PRO A 113 3.26 9.94 4.97
N TRP A 114 3.71 8.71 4.72
CA TRP A 114 4.93 8.44 3.96
C TRP A 114 4.71 8.44 2.44
N GLU A 115 3.46 8.53 1.98
CA GLU A 115 3.06 8.66 0.57
C GLU A 115 2.85 10.13 0.17
N GLU A 116 2.68 11.04 1.14
CA GLU A 116 2.48 12.48 0.89
C GLU A 116 3.66 13.10 0.12
N GLU A 117 4.90 12.87 0.56
CA GLU A 117 6.08 13.41 -0.13
C GLU A 117 6.21 12.85 -1.57
N PRO A 118 6.09 11.52 -1.82
CA PRO A 118 6.00 10.99 -3.18
C PRO A 118 4.90 11.64 -4.02
N TYR A 119 3.69 11.82 -3.47
CA TYR A 119 2.58 12.47 -4.17
C TYR A 119 2.95 13.91 -4.60
N GLN A 120 3.48 14.72 -3.69
CA GLN A 120 3.88 16.10 -4.00
C GLN A 120 4.97 16.16 -5.07
N LYS A 121 5.93 15.22 -5.06
CA LYS A 121 6.95 15.11 -6.11
C LYS A 121 6.36 14.75 -7.47
N MET A 122 5.36 13.87 -7.50
CA MET A 122 4.64 13.51 -8.73
C MET A 122 3.90 14.72 -9.31
N VAL A 123 3.12 15.42 -8.48
CA VAL A 123 2.41 16.65 -8.88
C VAL A 123 3.41 17.65 -9.46
N TRP A 124 4.49 17.98 -8.73
CA TRP A 124 5.49 18.93 -9.21
C TRP A 124 6.13 18.52 -10.54
N ALA A 125 6.47 17.24 -10.71
CA ALA A 125 7.06 16.73 -11.94
C ALA A 125 6.08 16.83 -13.13
N LEU A 126 4.81 16.46 -12.91
CA LEU A 126 3.76 16.55 -13.92
C LEU A 126 3.45 18.01 -14.28
N SER A 127 3.39 18.93 -13.30
CA SER A 127 3.20 20.37 -13.58
C SER A 127 4.27 20.90 -14.52
N ARG A 128 5.54 20.53 -14.29
CA ARG A 128 6.65 20.96 -15.15
C ARG A 128 6.57 20.37 -16.54
N LEU A 129 6.13 19.12 -16.65
CA LEU A 129 5.97 18.44 -17.93
C LEU A 129 4.87 19.11 -18.76
N VAL A 130 3.71 19.39 -18.17
CA VAL A 130 2.60 20.12 -18.84
C VAL A 130 3.04 21.51 -19.28
N ALA A 131 3.65 22.31 -18.39
CA ALA A 131 4.14 23.63 -18.74
C ALA A 131 5.19 23.61 -19.88
N SER A 132 6.00 22.56 -19.97
CA SER A 132 6.96 22.40 -21.06
C SER A 132 6.29 22.06 -22.40
N TYR A 133 5.16 21.36 -22.37
CA TYR A 133 4.40 21.01 -23.56
C TYR A 133 3.63 22.23 -24.09
N GLU A 134 2.96 22.97 -23.22
CA GLU A 134 2.23 24.21 -23.57
C GLU A 134 3.15 25.32 -24.09
N ALA A 135 4.43 25.35 -23.68
CA ALA A 135 5.39 26.34 -24.16
C ALA A 135 5.88 26.07 -25.61
N VAL A 136 5.59 24.89 -26.16
CA VAL A 136 5.97 24.49 -27.53
C VAL A 136 4.81 24.67 -28.53
N GLU A 137 3.57 24.72 -28.05
CA GLU A 137 2.37 25.07 -28.83
C GLU A 137 2.20 26.60 -28.97
#